data_AF-A0A954H776-F1
#
_entry.id   AF-A0A954H776-F1
#
_cell.length_a   1.000
_cell.length_b   1.000
_cell.length_c   1.000
_cell.angle_alpha   90.00
_cell.angle_beta   90.00
_cell.angle_gamma   90.00
#
_symmetry.space_group_name_H-M   'P 1'
#
loop_
_entity.id
_entity.type
_entity.pdbx_description
1 polymer ?
#
loop_
_entity_poly.entity_id
_entity_poly.type
_entity_poly.pdbx_seq_one_letter_code
_entity_poly.pdbx_strand_id
1 'polypeptide(L)'
;MSTLKIYRPDQAHTNVQPMDILSFRRPWESRQQRQLDEATLRVLSRAKLIRDNRECPCCNSASVLPIELDNAILNRNRLPIPGSATLVGFRCTICDHEWPAHQNDE
;
A
#
# COMPACT_ATOMS: atom_id res chain seq x y z
N MET A 1 2.67 32.00 -42.29
CA MET A 1 3.15 31.46 -40.99
C MET A 1 2.37 32.16 -39.89
N SER A 2 1.47 31.44 -39.20
CA SER A 2 0.59 32.02 -38.17
C SER A 2 1.31 32.10 -36.83
N THR A 3 1.47 33.31 -36.27
CA THR A 3 2.10 33.53 -34.98
C THR A 3 1.06 33.51 -33.87
N LEU A 4 1.05 32.42 -33.11
CA LEU A 4 0.25 32.29 -31.89
C LEU A 4 0.83 33.21 -30.81
N LYS A 5 0.08 34.25 -30.43
CA LYS A 5 0.39 35.11 -29.28
C LYS A 5 -0.35 34.58 -28.05
N ILE A 6 0.42 34.13 -27.07
CA ILE A 6 -0.11 33.74 -25.76
C ILE A 6 -0.50 35.03 -25.02
N TYR A 7 -1.79 35.16 -24.72
CA TYR A 7 -2.30 36.22 -23.86
C TYR A 7 -1.73 36.03 -22.45
N ARG A 8 -0.94 37.01 -21.98
CA ARG A 8 -0.56 37.13 -20.56
C ARG A 8 -1.38 38.28 -19.97
N PRO A 9 -2.30 38.01 -19.03
CA PRO A 9 -2.98 39.10 -18.35
C PRO A 9 -1.94 39.94 -17.62
N ASP A 10 -1.94 41.24 -17.93
CA ASP A 10 -1.12 42.25 -17.29
C ASP A 10 -1.43 42.24 -15.79
N GLN A 11 -0.42 42.37 -14.92
CA GLN A 11 -0.57 42.36 -13.47
C GLN A 11 -1.26 43.63 -12.93
N ALA A 12 -2.40 44.01 -13.52
CA ALA A 12 -3.28 45.02 -12.96
C ALA A 12 -4.07 44.37 -11.80
N HIS A 13 -3.46 44.43 -10.61
CA HIS A 13 -4.07 44.26 -9.29
C HIS A 13 -5.50 43.72 -9.26
N THR A 14 -5.64 42.41 -9.46
CA THR A 14 -6.84 41.72 -9.00
C THR A 14 -6.66 41.59 -7.49
N ASN A 15 -7.42 42.35 -6.71
CA ASN A 15 -7.53 42.14 -5.27
C ASN A 15 -8.21 40.76 -5.09
N VAL A 16 -7.41 39.70 -5.18
CA VAL A 16 -7.85 38.32 -4.96
C VAL A 16 -8.10 38.22 -3.45
N GLN A 17 -9.33 38.54 -3.06
CA GLN A 17 -9.84 38.02 -1.79
C GLN A 17 -9.60 36.51 -1.84
N PRO A 18 -8.98 35.91 -0.81
CA PRO A 18 -8.89 34.46 -0.75
C PRO A 18 -10.32 33.94 -0.80
N MET A 19 -10.70 33.33 -1.93
CA MET A 19 -11.90 32.51 -1.94
C MET A 19 -11.60 31.34 -1.04
N ASP A 20 -12.14 31.37 0.17
CA ASP A 20 -12.24 30.17 0.99
C ASP A 20 -13.11 29.18 0.22
N ILE A 21 -12.45 28.24 -0.46
CA ILE A 21 -13.12 27.08 -1.02
C ILE A 21 -13.68 26.32 0.17
N LEU A 22 -14.94 26.58 0.49
CA LEU A 22 -15.67 25.83 1.49
C LEU A 22 -15.74 24.39 0.98
N SER A 23 -14.87 23.53 1.53
CA SER A 23 -14.99 22.10 1.31
C SER A 23 -16.36 21.70 1.84
N PHE A 24 -17.23 21.25 0.93
CA PHE A 24 -18.42 20.54 1.35
C PHE A 24 -17.92 19.31 2.07
N ARG A 25 -17.93 19.29 3.41
CA ARG A 25 -17.68 18.06 4.17
C ARG A 25 -18.69 17.05 3.70
N ARG A 26 -18.25 16.12 2.87
CA ARG A 26 -19.14 15.06 2.42
C ARG A 26 -19.13 14.00 3.49
N PRO A 27 -20.28 13.55 4.00
CA PRO A 27 -20.35 12.52 5.06
C PRO A 27 -19.59 11.22 4.74
N TRP A 28 -19.21 10.99 3.48
CA TRP A 28 -18.40 9.87 3.05
C TRP A 28 -16.88 10.08 3.19
N GLU A 29 -16.37 11.32 3.28
CA GLU A 29 -14.93 11.60 3.40
C GLU A 29 -14.35 10.98 4.67
N SER A 30 -15.04 11.12 5.81
CA SER A 30 -14.60 10.48 7.06
C SER A 30 -14.61 8.95 6.98
N ARG A 31 -15.53 8.38 6.20
CA ARG A 31 -15.64 6.92 5.99
C ARG A 31 -14.50 6.42 5.10
N GLN A 32 -14.23 7.14 4.01
CA GLN A 32 -13.14 6.88 3.08
C GLN A 32 -11.77 7.03 3.78
N GLN A 33 -11.61 8.06 4.62
CA GLN A 33 -10.38 8.27 5.38
C GLN A 33 -10.10 7.07 6.31
N ARG A 34 -11.09 6.62 7.10
CA ARG A 34 -10.93 5.45 7.98
C ARG A 34 -10.57 4.18 7.21
N GLN A 35 -11.16 3.98 6.02
CA GLN A 35 -10.85 2.82 5.17
C GLN A 35 -9.43 2.87 4.63
N LEU A 36 -8.94 4.05 4.24
CA LEU A 36 -7.56 4.25 3.81
C LEU A 36 -6.59 4.00 4.97
N ASP A 37 -6.91 4.48 6.18
CA ASP A 37 -6.07 4.29 7.36
C ASP A 37 -5.94 2.79 7.69
N GLU A 38 -7.04 2.05 7.69
CA GLU A 38 -7.06 0.60 7.91
C GLU A 38 -6.26 -0.17 6.83
N ALA A 39 -6.45 0.16 5.55
CA ALA A 39 -5.71 -0.47 4.46
C ALA A 39 -4.20 -0.18 4.58
N THR A 40 -3.84 1.05 4.95
CA THR A 40 -2.45 1.44 5.16
C THR A 40 -1.81 0.67 6.32
N LEU A 41 -2.53 0.52 7.44
CA LEU A 41 -2.07 -0.27 8.58
C LEU A 41 -1.84 -1.74 8.22
N ARG A 42 -2.68 -2.33 7.38
CA ARG A 42 -2.48 -3.71 6.87
C ARG A 42 -1.23 -3.85 6.00
N VAL A 43 -1.00 -2.90 5.09
CA VAL A 43 0.21 -2.92 4.24
C VAL A 43 1.47 -2.77 5.10
N LEU A 44 1.46 -1.86 6.08
CA LEU A 44 2.61 -1.64 6.97
C LEU A 44 2.88 -2.83 7.89
N SER A 45 1.84 -3.43 8.47
CA SER A 45 2.00 -4.64 9.31
C SER A 45 2.57 -5.80 8.51
N ARG A 46 2.08 -6.03 7.29
CA ARG A 46 2.64 -7.04 6.38
C ARG A 46 4.11 -6.77 6.04
N ALA A 47 4.46 -5.52 5.71
CA ALA A 47 5.85 -5.16 5.40
C ALA A 47 6.80 -5.41 6.59
N LYS A 48 6.34 -5.13 7.82
CA LYS A 48 7.09 -5.46 9.05
C LYS A 48 7.28 -6.97 9.18
N LEU A 49 6.22 -7.77 9.01
CA LEU A 49 6.32 -9.23 9.08
C LEU A 49 7.35 -9.80 8.09
N ILE A 50 7.33 -9.35 6.84
CA ILE A 50 8.31 -9.81 5.83
C ILE A 50 9.73 -9.45 6.24
N ARG A 51 9.94 -8.22 6.73
CA ARG A 51 11.27 -7.77 7.16
C ARG A 51 11.76 -8.55 8.37
N ASP A 52 10.90 -8.78 9.35
CA ASP A 52 11.27 -9.45 10.60
C ASP A 52 11.54 -10.95 10.37
N ASN A 53 11.03 -11.53 9.27
CA ASN A 53 11.24 -12.91 8.84
C ASN A 53 12.19 -13.03 7.63
N ARG A 54 13.08 -12.07 7.42
CA ARG A 54 14.01 -12.06 6.28
C ARG A 54 15.13 -13.11 6.37
N GLU A 55 15.35 -13.68 7.55
CA GLU A 55 16.40 -14.66 7.85
C GLU A 55 15.79 -15.89 8.50
N CYS A 56 16.30 -17.08 8.16
CA CYS A 56 15.81 -18.33 8.71
C CYS A 56 16.20 -18.47 10.19
N PRO A 57 15.26 -18.77 11.10
CA PRO A 57 15.58 -18.94 12.53
C PRO A 57 16.40 -20.21 12.84
N CYS A 58 16.49 -21.15 11.89
CA CYS A 58 17.22 -22.41 12.04
C CYS A 58 18.67 -22.33 11.53
N CYS A 59 18.88 -21.78 10.32
CA CYS A 59 20.20 -21.76 9.66
C CYS A 59 20.76 -20.36 9.37
N ASN A 60 20.04 -19.30 9.76
CA ASN A 60 20.39 -17.89 9.55
C ASN A 60 20.59 -17.47 8.08
N SER A 61 20.13 -18.27 7.12
CA SER A 61 20.15 -17.93 5.70
C SER A 61 19.09 -16.88 5.37
N ALA A 62 19.42 -15.94 4.47
CA ALA A 62 18.49 -14.97 3.91
C ALA A 62 17.61 -15.53 2.77
N SER A 63 17.77 -16.81 2.42
CA SER A 63 16.97 -17.48 1.39
C SER A 63 15.62 -17.94 1.95
N VAL A 64 14.75 -16.97 2.24
CA VAL A 64 13.41 -17.18 2.81
C VAL A 64 12.34 -16.83 1.79
N LEU A 65 11.35 -17.72 1.62
CA LEU A 65 10.18 -17.49 0.77
C LEU A 65 8.91 -17.39 1.63
N PRO A 66 8.04 -16.41 1.36
CA PRO A 66 6.73 -16.34 2.00
C PRO A 66 5.83 -17.49 1.51
N ILE A 67 5.02 -18.02 2.41
CA ILE A 67 3.96 -18.97 2.12
C ILE A 67 2.64 -18.20 2.17
N GLU A 68 1.91 -18.20 1.06
CA GLU A 68 0.65 -17.48 0.92
C GLU A 68 -0.49 -18.44 0.55
N LEU A 69 -1.71 -18.13 1.00
CA LEU A 69 -2.91 -18.84 0.55
C LEU A 69 -3.29 -18.42 -0.87
N ASP A 70 -3.95 -19.32 -1.60
CA ASP A 70 -4.49 -19.04 -2.94
C ASP A 70 -5.81 -18.24 -2.88
N ASN A 71 -5.77 -17.12 -2.17
CA ASN A 71 -6.89 -16.20 -1.98
C ASN A 71 -6.55 -14.77 -2.41
N ALA A 72 -5.54 -14.63 -3.27
CA ALA A 72 -5.15 -13.36 -3.84
C ALA A 72 -6.33 -12.67 -4.53
N ILE A 73 -6.45 -11.37 -4.33
CA ILE A 73 -7.39 -10.55 -5.10
C ILE A 73 -6.88 -10.53 -6.54
N LEU A 74 -7.76 -10.84 -7.49
CA LEU A 74 -7.41 -10.85 -8.91
C LEU A 74 -7.64 -9.48 -9.54
N ASN A 75 -6.75 -9.07 -10.44
CA ASN A 75 -6.96 -7.90 -11.28
C ASN A 75 -7.93 -8.19 -12.45
N ARG A 76 -8.18 -7.19 -13.30
CA ARG A 76 -9.06 -7.33 -14.47
C ARG A 76 -8.63 -8.45 -15.44
N ASN A 77 -7.35 -8.79 -15.48
CA ASN A 77 -6.78 -9.84 -16.32
C ASN A 77 -6.76 -11.21 -15.63
N ARG A 78 -7.43 -11.35 -14.47
CA ARG A 78 -7.42 -12.55 -13.62
C ARG A 78 -6.04 -12.95 -13.09
N LEU A 79 -5.11 -11.99 -13.01
CA LEU A 79 -3.80 -12.20 -12.40
C LEU A 79 -3.85 -11.77 -10.93
N PRO A 80 -3.18 -12.50 -10.02
CA PRO A 80 -3.13 -12.14 -8.60
C PRO A 80 -2.44 -10.79 -8.41
N ILE A 81 -3.06 -9.93 -7.60
CA ILE A 81 -2.47 -8.65 -7.20
C ILE A 81 -1.41 -8.94 -6.12
N PRO A 82 -0.14 -8.55 -6.32
CA PRO A 82 0.92 -8.82 -5.35
C PRO A 82 0.59 -8.30 -3.95
N GLY A 83 0.85 -9.12 -2.93
CA GLY A 83 0.64 -8.77 -1.52
C GLY A 83 -0.83 -8.74 -1.07
N SER A 84 -1.78 -9.09 -1.94
CA SER A 84 -3.20 -9.23 -1.58
C SER A 84 -3.55 -10.59 -1.00
N ALA A 85 -2.71 -11.61 -1.25
CA ALA A 85 -2.87 -12.93 -0.67
C ALA A 85 -2.58 -12.92 0.84
N THR A 86 -3.25 -13.81 1.57
CA THR A 86 -2.99 -14.01 2.99
C THR A 86 -1.65 -14.69 3.20
N LEU A 87 -0.73 -13.98 3.85
CA LEU A 87 0.55 -14.53 4.30
C LEU A 87 0.33 -15.40 5.53
N VAL A 88 0.72 -16.68 5.46
CA VAL A 88 0.52 -17.65 6.56
C VAL A 88 1.82 -18.06 7.22
N GLY A 89 2.94 -17.99 6.50
CA GLY A 89 4.23 -18.43 7.03
C GLY A 89 5.38 -18.14 6.09
N PHE A 90 6.51 -18.75 6.40
CA PHE A 90 7.76 -18.63 5.66
C PHE A 90 8.43 -20.00 5.57
N ARG A 91 9.20 -20.21 4.50
CA ARG A 91 10.04 -21.39 4.29
C ARG A 91 11.44 -20.98 3.92
N CYS A 92 12.44 -21.59 4.54
CA CYS A 92 13.82 -21.47 4.08
C CYS A 92 14.08 -22.43 2.92
N THR A 93 14.67 -21.97 1.83
CA THR A 93 15.01 -22.83 0.68
C THR A 93 16.35 -23.56 0.82
N ILE A 94 17.03 -23.42 1.96
CA ILE A 94 18.35 -24.04 2.23
C ILE A 94 18.19 -25.22 3.17
N CYS A 95 17.46 -25.06 4.28
CA CYS A 95 17.22 -26.11 5.26
C CYS A 95 15.76 -26.61 5.29
N ASP A 96 14.90 -26.11 4.41
CA ASP A 96 13.46 -26.43 4.33
C ASP A 96 12.66 -26.23 5.62
N HIS A 97 13.21 -25.48 6.59
CA HIS A 97 12.50 -25.12 7.81
C HIS A 97 11.35 -24.15 7.50
N GLU A 98 10.17 -24.43 8.05
CA GLU A 98 8.96 -23.61 7.92
C GLU A 98 8.53 -23.06 9.28
N TRP A 99 8.02 -21.83 9.31
CA TRP A 99 7.53 -21.19 10.53
C TRP A 99 6.37 -20.21 10.24
N PRO A 100 5.48 -19.97 11.23
CA PRO A 100 4.27 -19.18 11.02
C PRO A 100 4.56 -17.67 10.94
N ALA A 101 3.74 -16.94 10.18
CA ALA A 101 3.84 -15.48 10.03
C ALA A 101 3.20 -14.73 11.20
N HIS A 102 2.21 -15.33 11.86
CA HIS A 102 1.62 -14.81 13.07
C HIS A 102 1.97 -15.77 14.21
N GLN A 103 2.59 -15.26 15.28
CA GLN A 103 2.56 -15.98 16.54
C GLN A 103 1.09 -16.01 16.96
N ASN A 104 0.48 -17.19 16.93
CA ASN A 104 -0.77 -17.39 17.64
C ASN A 104 -0.43 -17.24 19.11
N ASP A 105 -0.51 -16.01 19.64
CA ASP A 105 -0.65 -15.80 21.07
C ASP A 105 -2.03 -16.36 21.43
N GLU A 106 -2.02 -17.56 21.99
CA GLU A 106 -3.15 -18.25 22.58
C GLU A 106 -3.62 -17.54 23.86
#